data_AF-A0A1G3PJR9-F1
#
_entry.id   AF-A0A1G3PJR9-F1
#
_cell.length_a   1.000
_cell.length_b   1.000
_cell.length_c   1.000
_cell.angle_alpha   90.00
_cell.angle_beta   90.00
_cell.angle_gamma   90.00
#
_symmetry.space_group_name_H-M   'P 1'
#
loop_
_entity.id
_entity.type
_entity.pdbx_description
1 polymer ?
#
loop_
_entity_poly.entity_id
_entity_poly.type
_entity_poly.pdbx_seq_one_letter_code
_entity_poly.pdbx_strand_id
1 'polypeptide(L)'
;MEENIFDVIIQLEEDLAVLYKQLAGVSRFASLHDVFEFMVKQASSRGLHTRAFIKELQAPAFNTGAVKELQKRLKDSLFVDTLNEPDINNCLEKLSNAEDVIGKLYMSIAEYYGKVADYYMKLGAKVEAYSNEEFVRRDMLKKRKH
;
A
#
# COMPACT_ATOMS: atom_id res chain seq x y z
N MET A 1 -10.50 6.97 -13.09
CA MET A 1 -9.43 6.16 -12.50
C MET A 1 -8.81 7.04 -11.44
N GLU A 2 -8.94 6.70 -10.16
CA GLU A 2 -8.26 7.48 -9.11
C GLU A 2 -6.76 7.38 -9.33
N GLU A 3 -6.09 8.53 -9.28
CA GLU A 3 -4.65 8.61 -9.48
C GLU A 3 -3.96 7.89 -8.32
N ASN A 4 -3.03 6.99 -8.65
CA ASN A 4 -2.32 6.25 -7.63
C ASN A 4 -1.36 7.20 -6.91
N ILE A 5 -1.39 7.25 -5.58
CA ILE A 5 -0.52 8.11 -4.76
C ILE A 5 0.97 7.92 -5.09
N PHE A 6 1.34 6.73 -5.55
CA PHE A 6 2.68 6.43 -6.01
C PHE A 6 3.07 7.15 -7.29
N ASP A 7 2.15 7.25 -8.25
CA ASP A 7 2.36 7.96 -9.50
C ASP A 7 2.54 9.46 -9.20
N VAL A 8 1.79 10.00 -8.24
CA VAL A 8 1.97 11.38 -7.75
C VAL A 8 3.37 11.59 -7.16
N ILE A 9 3.84 10.70 -6.28
CA ILE A 9 5.19 10.80 -5.69
C ILE A 9 6.27 10.76 -6.77
N ILE A 10 6.13 9.83 -7.73
CA ILE A 10 7.09 9.70 -8.83
C ILE A 10 7.09 10.96 -9.69
N GLN A 11 5.91 11.49 -10.03
CA GLN A 11 5.79 12.72 -10.83
C GLN A 11 6.46 13.90 -10.14
N LEU A 12 6.26 14.07 -8.83
CA LEU A 12 6.91 15.14 -8.06
C LEU A 12 8.43 15.07 -8.15
N GLU A 13 9.02 13.88 -8.05
CA GLU A 13 10.47 13.68 -8.16
C GLU A 13 10.98 13.91 -9.59
N GLU A 14 10.22 13.48 -10.61
CA GLU A 14 10.55 13.72 -12.02
C GLU A 14 10.50 15.22 -12.36
N ASP A 15 9.49 15.94 -11.90
CA ASP A 15 9.36 17.38 -12.08
C ASP A 15 10.49 18.15 -11.38
N LEU A 16 10.87 17.75 -10.17
CA LEU A 16 12.01 18.33 -9.45
C LEU A 16 13.33 18.09 -10.21
N ALA A 17 13.54 16.89 -10.74
CA ALA A 17 14.73 16.60 -11.53
C ALA A 17 14.81 17.48 -12.78
N VAL A 18 13.68 17.70 -13.48
CA VAL A 18 13.62 18.60 -14.63
C VAL A 18 13.94 20.04 -14.21
N LEU A 19 13.36 20.53 -13.12
CA LEU A 19 13.62 21.87 -12.60
C LEU A 19 15.11 22.07 -12.26
N TYR A 20 15.73 21.14 -11.53
CA TYR A 20 17.14 21.25 -11.17
C TYR A 20 18.05 21.22 -12.40
N LYS A 21 17.72 20.40 -13.41
CA LYS A 21 18.45 20.38 -14.68
C LYS A 21 18.35 21.71 -15.43
N GLN A 22 17.19 22.35 -15.43
CA GLN A 22 17.01 23.68 -16.01
C GLN A 22 17.83 24.74 -15.25
N LEU A 23 17.80 24.72 -13.92
CA LEU A 23 18.57 25.64 -13.08
C LEU A 23 20.08 25.50 -13.26
N ALA A 24 20.57 24.26 -13.46
CA ALA A 24 21.98 23.97 -13.74
C ALA A 24 22.50 24.63 -15.02
N GLY A 25 21.61 24.91 -15.99
CA GLY A 25 21.93 25.57 -17.26
C GLY A 25 21.91 27.11 -17.20
N VAL A 26 21.51 27.70 -16.07
CA VAL A 26 21.45 29.17 -15.94
C VAL A 26 22.82 29.72 -15.55
N SER A 27 23.37 30.61 -16.37
CA SER A 27 24.72 31.17 -16.21
C SER A 27 25.00 31.78 -14.82
N ARG A 28 24.02 32.47 -14.22
CA ARG A 28 24.17 33.07 -12.88
C ARG A 28 24.38 32.05 -11.76
N PHE A 29 24.08 30.78 -12.01
CA PHE A 29 24.25 29.69 -11.04
C PHE A 29 25.39 28.72 -11.40
N ALA A 30 26.29 29.10 -12.31
CA ALA A 30 27.39 28.24 -12.75
C ALA A 30 28.24 27.69 -11.59
N SER A 31 28.44 28.47 -10.51
CA SER A 31 29.17 28.04 -9.32
C SER A 31 28.45 26.98 -8.46
N LEU A 32 27.17 26.70 -8.73
CA LEU A 32 26.33 25.73 -8.03
C LEU A 32 25.99 24.52 -8.91
N HIS A 33 26.67 24.34 -10.04
CA HIS A 33 26.36 23.27 -10.99
C HIS A 33 26.45 21.88 -10.34
N ASP A 34 27.45 21.65 -9.50
CA ASP A 34 27.65 20.40 -8.73
C ASP A 34 26.45 20.09 -7.81
N VAL A 35 25.88 21.13 -7.19
CA VAL A 35 24.68 21.01 -6.35
C VAL A 35 23.50 20.56 -7.18
N PHE A 36 23.27 21.19 -8.35
CA PHE A 36 22.13 20.81 -9.19
C PHE A 36 22.30 19.40 -9.78
N GLU A 37 23.49 19.01 -10.22
CA GLU A 37 23.73 17.63 -10.67
C GLU A 37 23.43 16.61 -9.56
N PHE A 38 23.86 16.91 -8.33
CA PHE A 38 23.55 16.07 -7.18
C PHE A 38 22.03 15.97 -6.94
N MET A 39 21.31 17.09 -6.99
CA MET A 39 19.85 17.13 -6.80
C MET A 39 19.10 16.38 -7.89
N VAL A 40 19.51 16.52 -9.16
CA VAL A 40 18.95 15.75 -10.29
C VAL A 40 19.12 14.25 -10.06
N LYS A 41 20.34 13.81 -9.73
CA LYS A 41 20.64 12.39 -9.50
C LYS A 41 19.78 11.82 -8.37
N GLN A 42 19.64 12.57 -7.28
CA GLN A 42 18.84 12.16 -6.13
C GLN A 42 17.35 12.01 -6.47
N ALA A 43 16.75 13.02 -7.11
CA ALA A 43 15.35 12.99 -7.48
C ALA A 43 15.04 11.86 -8.49
N SER A 44 15.88 11.71 -9.52
CA SER A 44 15.75 10.59 -10.49
C SER A 44 15.92 9.22 -9.83
N SER A 45 16.84 9.08 -8.87
CA SER A 45 17.03 7.82 -8.14
C SER A 45 15.82 7.48 -7.26
N ARG A 46 15.15 8.48 -6.69
CA ARG A 46 14.01 8.22 -5.80
C ARG A 46 12.77 7.74 -6.56
N GLY A 47 12.52 8.28 -7.75
CA GLY A 47 11.47 7.74 -8.63
C GLY A 47 11.65 6.25 -8.89
N LEU A 48 12.89 5.80 -9.15
CA LEU A 48 13.22 4.38 -9.34
C LEU A 48 13.03 3.55 -8.06
N HIS A 49 13.51 4.05 -6.91
CA HIS A 49 13.35 3.36 -5.62
C HIS A 49 11.89 3.22 -5.21
N THR A 50 11.06 4.23 -5.46
CA THR A 50 9.62 4.17 -5.21
C THR A 50 8.97 3.08 -6.07
N ARG A 51 9.30 3.00 -7.37
CA ARG A 51 8.81 1.91 -8.25
C ARG A 51 9.24 0.52 -7.76
N ALA A 52 10.46 0.36 -7.28
CA ALA A 52 10.95 -0.91 -6.73
C ALA A 52 10.23 -1.29 -5.44
N PHE A 53 10.10 -0.36 -4.51
CA PHE A 53 9.42 -0.55 -3.22
C PHE A 53 7.96 -1.00 -3.40
N ILE A 54 7.23 -0.39 -4.34
CA ILE A 54 5.83 -0.77 -4.63
C ILE A 54 5.73 -2.23 -5.07
N LYS A 55 6.66 -2.68 -5.92
CA LYS A 55 6.68 -4.08 -6.38
C LYS A 55 6.96 -5.06 -5.25
N GLU A 56 7.82 -4.67 -4.31
CA GLU A 56 8.18 -5.50 -3.15
C GLU A 56 7.08 -5.54 -2.08
N LEU A 57 6.39 -4.43 -1.85
CA LEU A 57 5.43 -4.31 -0.74
C LEU A 57 4.16 -5.15 -0.92
N GLN A 58 3.86 -5.62 -2.14
CA GLN A 58 2.71 -6.46 -2.54
C GLN A 58 1.40 -6.17 -1.79
N ALA A 59 0.48 -5.46 -2.45
CA ALA A 59 -0.83 -5.17 -1.88
C ALA A 59 -1.55 -6.48 -1.45
N PRO A 60 -2.06 -6.56 -0.20
CA PRO A 60 -2.84 -7.69 0.24
C PRO A 60 -4.05 -7.92 -0.68
N ALA A 61 -4.27 -9.15 -1.09
CA ALA A 61 -5.43 -9.55 -1.88
C ALA A 61 -6.43 -10.35 -1.04
N PHE A 62 -7.72 -10.08 -1.22
CA PHE A 62 -8.79 -10.85 -0.62
C PHE A 62 -9.70 -11.45 -1.68
N ASN A 63 -9.82 -12.77 -1.68
CA ASN A 63 -10.68 -13.47 -2.63
C ASN A 63 -12.13 -13.47 -2.14
N THR A 64 -12.82 -12.36 -2.38
CA THR A 64 -14.25 -12.23 -2.05
C THR A 64 -15.13 -13.27 -2.75
N GLY A 65 -14.72 -13.74 -3.93
CA GLY A 65 -15.43 -14.78 -4.69
C GLY A 65 -15.46 -16.11 -3.94
N ALA A 66 -14.30 -16.58 -3.49
CA ALA A 66 -14.17 -17.83 -2.73
C ALA A 66 -14.98 -17.79 -1.42
N VAL A 67 -14.98 -16.65 -0.73
CA VAL A 67 -15.75 -16.48 0.52
C VAL A 67 -17.25 -16.55 0.26
N LYS A 68 -17.74 -15.85 -0.77
CA LYS A 68 -19.16 -15.89 -1.15
C LYS A 68 -19.59 -17.27 -1.61
N GLU A 69 -18.73 -17.97 -2.34
CA GLU A 69 -19.00 -19.33 -2.78
C GLU A 69 -19.07 -20.30 -1.60
N LEU A 70 -18.13 -20.21 -0.65
CA LEU A 70 -18.15 -21.02 0.56
C LEU A 70 -19.43 -20.74 1.37
N GLN A 71 -19.76 -19.47 1.60
CA GLN A 71 -21.00 -19.06 2.29
C GLN A 71 -22.24 -19.65 1.61
N LYS A 72 -22.31 -19.58 0.28
CA LYS A 72 -23.43 -20.14 -0.49
C LYS A 72 -23.56 -21.64 -0.30
N ARG A 73 -22.46 -22.40 -0.48
CA ARG A 73 -22.46 -23.86 -0.30
C ARG A 73 -22.88 -24.25 1.12
N LEU A 74 -22.42 -23.49 2.12
CA LEU A 74 -22.74 -23.74 3.52
C LEU A 74 -24.23 -23.55 3.80
N LYS A 75 -24.82 -22.47 3.29
CA LYS A 75 -26.26 -22.22 3.38
C LYS A 75 -27.07 -23.30 2.67
N ASP A 76 -26.67 -23.67 1.46
CA ASP A 76 -27.40 -24.65 0.64
C ASP A 76 -27.38 -26.04 1.31
N SER A 77 -26.23 -26.46 1.86
CA SER A 77 -26.11 -27.71 2.63
C SER A 77 -26.94 -27.66 3.92
N LEU A 78 -26.75 -26.61 4.72
CA LEU A 78 -27.42 -26.47 6.01
C LEU A 78 -28.94 -26.52 5.89
N PHE A 79 -29.50 -25.88 4.85
CA PHE A 79 -30.94 -25.91 4.61
C PHE A 79 -31.45 -27.34 4.35
N VAL A 80 -30.78 -28.08 3.46
CA VAL A 80 -31.16 -29.47 3.14
C VAL A 80 -30.94 -30.41 4.32
N ASP A 81 -29.82 -30.26 5.03
CA ASP A 81 -29.44 -31.13 6.14
C ASP A 81 -30.30 -30.92 7.38
N THR A 82 -30.87 -29.72 7.57
CA THR A 82 -31.78 -29.41 8.68
C THR A 82 -33.21 -29.84 8.35
N LEU A 83 -33.66 -29.67 7.10
CA LEU A 83 -35.03 -30.01 6.70
C LEU A 83 -35.32 -31.52 6.74
N ASN A 84 -34.28 -32.34 6.54
CA ASN A 84 -34.38 -33.80 6.54
C ASN A 84 -33.97 -34.44 7.88
N GLU A 85 -33.61 -33.64 8.89
CA GLU A 85 -33.17 -34.16 10.19
C GLU A 85 -34.34 -34.20 11.19
N PRO A 86 -34.76 -35.40 11.63
CA PRO A 86 -35.89 -35.55 12.56
C PRO A 86 -35.52 -35.25 14.02
N ASP A 87 -34.24 -35.33 14.39
CA ASP A 87 -33.78 -35.04 15.75
C ASP A 87 -33.42 -33.56 15.90
N ILE A 88 -34.16 -32.87 16.78
CA ILE A 88 -33.95 -31.46 17.07
C ILE A 88 -32.55 -31.17 17.62
N ASN A 89 -31.94 -32.08 18.38
CA ASN A 89 -30.59 -31.88 18.91
C ASN A 89 -29.54 -31.89 17.79
N ASN A 90 -29.68 -32.81 16.83
CA ASN A 90 -28.82 -32.86 15.65
C ASN A 90 -29.01 -31.62 14.76
N CYS A 91 -30.25 -31.11 14.63
CA CYS A 91 -30.51 -29.83 13.96
C CYS A 91 -29.75 -28.67 14.62
N LEU A 92 -29.84 -28.56 15.95
CA LEU A 92 -29.15 -27.51 16.71
C LEU A 92 -27.63 -27.60 16.58
N GLU A 93 -27.07 -28.82 16.57
CA GLU A 93 -25.63 -29.02 16.36
C GLU A 93 -25.20 -28.58 14.96
N LYS A 94 -25.95 -28.93 13.91
CA LYS A 94 -25.67 -28.50 12.53
C LYS A 94 -25.71 -26.97 12.39
N LEU A 95 -26.70 -26.32 13.01
CA LEU A 95 -26.80 -24.85 13.04
C LEU A 95 -25.61 -24.23 13.79
N SER A 96 -25.26 -24.77 14.96
CA SER A 96 -24.11 -24.30 15.74
C SER A 96 -22.79 -24.42 14.95
N ASN A 97 -22.60 -25.52 14.21
CA ASN A 97 -21.42 -25.71 13.37
C ASN A 97 -21.37 -24.69 12.22
N ALA A 98 -22.53 -24.34 11.64
CA ALA A 98 -22.59 -23.31 10.62
C ALA A 98 -22.20 -21.92 11.17
N GLU A 99 -22.69 -21.57 12.36
CA GLU A 99 -22.30 -20.32 13.04
C GLU A 99 -20.79 -20.26 13.32
N ASP A 100 -20.18 -21.37 13.75
CA ASP A 100 -18.72 -21.45 13.95
C ASP A 100 -17.94 -21.21 12.65
N VAL A 101 -18.38 -21.78 11.52
CA VAL A 101 -17.73 -21.52 10.23
C VAL A 101 -17.89 -20.07 9.78
N ILE A 102 -19.07 -19.47 9.95
CA ILE A 102 -19.28 -18.05 9.65
C ILE A 102 -18.40 -17.18 10.55
N GLY A 103 -18.26 -17.51 11.83
CA GLY A 103 -17.34 -16.86 12.76
C GLY A 103 -15.90 -16.87 12.26
N LYS A 104 -15.40 -18.04 11.81
CA LYS A 104 -14.06 -18.19 11.22
C LYS A 104 -13.88 -17.39 9.94
N LEU A 105 -14.93 -17.27 9.12
CA LEU A 105 -14.91 -16.40 7.94
C LEU A 105 -14.74 -14.93 8.33
N TYR A 106 -15.46 -14.45 9.35
CA TYR A 106 -15.29 -13.09 9.85
C TYR A 106 -13.91 -12.85 10.44
N MET A 107 -13.33 -13.82 11.15
CA MET A 107 -11.93 -13.73 11.62
C MET A 107 -10.96 -13.59 10.45
N SER A 108 -11.14 -14.36 9.38
CA SER A 108 -10.31 -14.27 8.18
C SER A 108 -10.41 -12.91 7.48
N ILE A 109 -11.61 -12.30 7.48
CA ILE A 109 -11.82 -10.93 6.98
C ILE A 109 -11.09 -9.91 7.86
N ALA A 110 -11.18 -10.05 9.18
CA ALA A 110 -10.49 -9.17 10.12
C ALA A 110 -8.97 -9.26 9.96
N GLU A 111 -8.42 -10.46 9.83
CA GLU A 111 -6.99 -10.68 9.54
C GLU A 111 -6.56 -10.03 8.23
N TYR A 112 -7.38 -10.12 7.18
CA TYR A 112 -7.12 -9.43 5.92
C TYR A 112 -7.02 -7.91 6.12
N TYR A 113 -7.96 -7.29 6.83
CA TYR A 113 -7.89 -5.86 7.11
C TYR A 113 -6.68 -5.50 7.99
N GLY A 114 -6.24 -6.38 8.89
CA GLY A 114 -4.98 -6.22 9.60
C GLY A 114 -3.77 -6.16 8.65
N LYS A 115 -3.73 -7.01 7.64
CA LYS A 115 -2.69 -6.99 6.59
C LYS A 115 -2.77 -5.72 5.73
N VAL A 116 -3.98 -5.24 5.42
CA VAL A 116 -4.19 -3.97 4.69
C VAL A 116 -3.68 -2.79 5.51
N ALA A 117 -3.96 -2.77 6.82
CA ALA A 117 -3.45 -1.73 7.70
C ALA A 117 -1.91 -1.73 7.75
N ASP A 118 -1.30 -2.90 7.96
CA ASP A 118 0.17 -3.06 7.96
C ASP A 118 0.81 -2.60 6.64
N TYR A 119 0.19 -2.94 5.50
CA TYR A 119 0.61 -2.46 4.18
C TYR A 119 0.66 -0.93 4.11
N TYR A 120 -0.41 -0.24 4.52
CA TYR A 120 -0.46 1.23 4.50
C TYR A 120 0.43 1.88 5.56
N MET A 121 0.64 1.24 6.71
CA MET A 121 1.60 1.71 7.71
C MET A 121 3.03 1.70 7.17
N LYS A 122 3.44 0.61 6.52
CA LYS A 122 4.77 0.50 5.88
C LYS A 122 4.94 1.53 4.77
N LEU A 123 3.88 1.77 4.00
CA LEU A 123 3.87 2.83 3.00
C LEU A 123 4.07 4.21 3.63
N GLY A 124 3.28 4.55 4.66
CA GLY A 124 3.39 5.83 5.36
C GLY A 124 4.79 6.07 5.91
N ALA A 125 5.38 5.06 6.56
CA ALA A 125 6.75 5.13 7.07
C ALA A 125 7.78 5.40 5.97
N LYS A 126 7.58 4.84 4.76
CA LYS A 126 8.48 5.09 3.63
C LYS A 126 8.38 6.52 3.12
N VAL A 127 7.17 7.08 3.04
CA VAL A 127 6.94 8.47 2.63
C VAL A 127 7.52 9.44 3.66
N GLU A 128 7.36 9.15 4.95
CA GLU A 128 7.97 9.93 6.03
C GLU A 128 9.50 9.94 5.94
N ALA A 129 10.12 8.79 5.63
CA ALA A 129 11.56 8.72 5.39
C ALA A 129 11.99 9.64 4.24
N TYR A 130 11.25 9.68 3.13
CA TYR A 130 11.53 10.59 2.02
C TYR A 130 11.41 12.07 2.43
N SER A 131 10.40 12.43 3.22
CA SER A 131 10.25 13.78 3.77
C SER A 131 11.47 14.19 4.61
N ASN A 132 11.96 13.29 5.47
CA ASN A 132 13.15 13.55 6.28
C ASN A 132 14.41 13.73 5.42
N GLU A 133 14.57 12.93 4.36
CA GLU A 133 15.68 13.11 3.39
C GLU A 133 15.62 14.49 2.73
N GLU A 134 14.43 15.00 2.40
CA GLU A 134 14.28 16.36 1.85
C GLU A 134 14.66 17.46 2.84
N PHE A 135 14.27 17.31 4.12
CA PHE A 135 14.66 18.28 5.14
C PHE A 135 16.16 18.31 5.36
N VAL A 136 16.81 17.14 5.37
CA VAL A 136 18.26 17.04 5.44
C VAL A 136 18.90 17.76 4.24
N ARG A 137 18.38 17.55 3.02
CA ARG A 137 18.87 18.27 1.82
C ARG A 137 18.71 19.77 1.91
N ARG A 138 17.52 20.25 2.33
CA ARG A 138 17.28 21.68 2.59
C ARG A 138 18.34 22.25 3.52
N ASP A 139 18.68 21.53 4.58
CA ASP A 139 19.65 22.01 5.57
C ASP A 139 21.09 21.97 5.04
N MET A 140 21.43 21.03 4.15
CA MET A 140 22.71 21.08 3.40
C MET A 140 22.80 22.33 2.52
N LEU A 141 21.72 22.66 1.78
CA LEU A 141 21.69 23.85 0.92
C LEU A 141 21.86 25.14 1.73
N LYS A 142 21.21 25.24 2.90
CA LYS A 142 21.36 26.38 3.80
C LYS A 142 22.80 26.57 4.30
N LYS A 143 23.54 25.48 4.55
CA LYS A 143 24.93 25.54 5.01
C LYS A 143 25.90 26.08 3.96
N ARG A 144 25.61 25.91 2.66
CA ARG A 144 26.40 26.46 1.55
C ARG A 144 26.14 27.95 1.26
N LYS A 145 25.29 28.61 2.05
CA LYS A 145 24.99 30.05 1.92
C LYS A 145 26.14 30.96 2.40
N HIS A 146 27.18 30.38 3.00
CA HIS A 146 28.36 31.04 3.56
C HIS A 146 29.63 30.44 2.95
#